data_AF-A0A964AUM2-F1
#
_entry.id   AF-A0A964AUM2-F1
#
_cell.length_a   1.000
_cell.length_b   1.000
_cell.length_c   1.000
_cell.angle_alpha   90.00
_cell.angle_beta   90.00
_cell.angle_gamma   90.00
#
_symmetry.space_group_name_H-M   'P 1'
#
loop_
_entity.id
_entity.type
_entity.pdbx_description
1 polymer ?
#
loop_
_entity_poly.entity_id
_entity_poly.type
_entity_poly.pdbx_seq_one_letter_code
_entity_poly.pdbx_strand_id
1 'polypeptide(L)'
;MTVKIDISEHRFDDMVDSDNAGLQVHIQRHPTNLILVKLTGLVLHVDNLRDRSILAGLPEYATAASKLLPGECSMEFHDVAYLDITVTLYQSLDDKTFIQKKDGSPVVLSRTWGRPDDGYEYYMGGTLDWPSGDCNIEIRSGGPVILTFEEDTLQIT
;
A
#
# COMPACT_ATOMS: atom_id res chain seq x y z
N MET A 1 3.82 -18.51 -8.23
CA MET A 1 2.83 -18.18 -9.27
C MET A 1 2.28 -16.83 -8.88
N THR A 2 2.23 -15.90 -9.81
CA THR A 2 1.83 -14.54 -9.47
C THR A 2 0.31 -14.41 -9.55
N VAL A 3 -0.30 -13.87 -8.49
CA VAL A 3 -1.72 -13.52 -8.45
C VAL A 3 -1.87 -12.01 -8.61
N LYS A 4 -2.84 -11.58 -9.42
CA LYS A 4 -3.15 -10.17 -9.65
C LYS A 4 -4.61 -9.88 -9.30
N ILE A 5 -4.82 -8.81 -8.56
CA ILE A 5 -6.13 -8.39 -8.07
C ILE A 5 -6.36 -6.94 -8.45
N ASP A 6 -7.49 -6.67 -9.10
CA ASP A 6 -7.97 -5.32 -9.35
C ASP A 6 -8.72 -4.79 -8.11
N ILE A 7 -8.06 -3.86 -7.42
CA ILE A 7 -8.52 -3.20 -6.19
C ILE A 7 -8.90 -1.73 -6.44
N SER A 8 -9.24 -1.40 -7.69
CA SER A 8 -9.65 -0.04 -8.05
C SER A 8 -10.93 0.40 -7.34
N GLU A 9 -11.08 1.72 -7.22
CA GLU A 9 -12.27 2.40 -6.70
C GLU A 9 -12.53 2.07 -5.23
N HIS A 10 -13.80 1.96 -4.83
CA HIS A 10 -14.23 1.66 -3.45
C HIS A 10 -13.76 0.29 -2.92
N ARG A 11 -13.09 -0.52 -3.73
CA ARG A 11 -12.61 -1.83 -3.32
C ARG A 11 -11.40 -1.76 -2.42
N PHE A 12 -10.61 -0.69 -2.50
CA PHE A 12 -9.37 -0.60 -1.77
C PHE A 12 -9.57 -0.71 -0.27
N ASP A 13 -10.38 0.19 0.31
CA ASP A 13 -10.60 0.25 1.77
C ASP A 13 -11.28 -1.01 2.33
N ASP A 14 -12.10 -1.68 1.51
CA ASP A 14 -12.76 -2.93 1.90
C ASP A 14 -11.81 -4.13 1.82
N MET A 15 -10.82 -4.09 0.93
CA MET A 15 -9.98 -5.25 0.63
C MET A 15 -8.61 -5.19 1.29
N VAL A 16 -8.09 -4.01 1.58
CA VAL A 16 -6.68 -3.80 1.93
C VAL A 16 -6.57 -3.09 3.27
N ASP A 17 -5.87 -3.72 4.21
CA ASP A 17 -5.42 -3.10 5.45
C ASP A 17 -3.89 -3.05 5.42
N SER A 18 -3.34 -1.83 5.40
CA SER A 18 -1.91 -1.57 5.32
C SER A 18 -1.34 -0.94 6.59
N ASP A 19 -2.11 -0.81 7.67
CA ASP A 19 -1.75 0.01 8.84
C ASP A 19 -0.39 -0.38 9.46
N ASN A 20 0.00 -1.65 9.32
CA ASN A 20 1.25 -2.20 9.84
C ASN A 20 2.22 -2.65 8.73
N ALA A 21 1.99 -2.24 7.49
CA ALA A 21 2.80 -2.66 6.36
C ALA A 21 4.15 -1.92 6.32
N GLY A 22 5.20 -2.64 5.93
CA GLY A 22 6.45 -2.03 5.49
C GLY A 22 6.31 -1.52 4.06
N LEU A 23 6.81 -0.32 3.76
CA LEU A 23 6.55 0.39 2.51
C LEU A 23 7.86 0.77 1.79
N GLN A 24 7.88 0.56 0.47
CA GLN A 24 8.85 1.17 -0.44
C GLN A 24 8.12 1.79 -1.64
N VAL A 25 8.20 3.12 -1.74
CA VAL A 25 7.49 3.86 -2.80
C VAL A 25 8.43 4.19 -3.95
N HIS A 26 8.07 3.75 -5.15
CA HIS A 26 8.76 4.04 -6.40
C HIS A 26 7.84 4.83 -7.32
N ILE A 27 8.27 6.03 -7.73
CA ILE A 27 7.46 6.93 -8.56
C ILE A 27 8.07 6.99 -9.96
N GLN A 28 7.35 6.51 -10.97
CA GLN A 28 7.76 6.60 -12.38
C GLN A 28 7.00 7.73 -13.06
N ARG A 29 7.70 8.84 -13.29
CA ARG A 29 7.11 10.02 -13.94
C ARG A 29 7.31 9.92 -15.45
N HIS A 30 6.19 9.87 -16.17
CA HIS A 30 6.08 9.92 -17.63
C HIS A 30 6.48 8.61 -18.37
N PRO A 31 5.71 8.16 -19.37
CA PRO A 31 4.45 8.74 -19.87
C PRO A 31 3.20 8.31 -19.09
N THR A 32 3.31 7.40 -18.13
CA THR A 32 2.15 6.66 -17.57
C THR A 32 1.62 7.17 -16.22
N ASN A 33 2.25 8.21 -15.62
CA ASN A 33 1.93 8.67 -14.26
C ASN A 33 1.74 7.48 -13.29
N LEU A 34 2.65 6.51 -13.34
CA LEU A 34 2.57 5.27 -12.59
C LEU A 34 3.24 5.43 -11.23
N ILE A 35 2.53 5.04 -10.18
CA ILE A 35 3.12 4.86 -8.85
C ILE A 35 3.15 3.37 -8.53
N LEU A 36 4.32 2.89 -8.16
CA LEU A 36 4.54 1.55 -7.67
C LEU A 36 4.84 1.62 -6.18
N VAL A 37 4.02 0.99 -5.37
CA VAL A 37 4.28 0.80 -3.94
C VAL A 37 4.59 -0.66 -3.73
N LYS A 38 5.78 -0.98 -3.21
CA LYS A 38 6.06 -2.32 -2.72
C LYS A 38 5.74 -2.37 -1.24
N LEU A 39 5.07 -3.43 -0.81
CA LEU A 39 4.64 -3.60 0.56
C LEU A 39 5.02 -4.98 1.11
N THR A 40 5.27 -5.01 2.40
CA THR A 40 5.40 -6.24 3.19
C THR A 40 4.40 -6.21 4.34
N GLY A 41 3.79 -7.34 4.66
CA GLY A 41 2.86 -7.43 5.79
C GLY A 41 1.48 -6.78 5.55
N LEU A 42 1.08 -6.63 4.28
CA LEU A 42 -0.26 -6.18 3.89
C LEU A 42 -1.32 -7.21 4.29
N VAL A 43 -2.47 -6.80 4.81
CA VAL A 43 -3.59 -7.72 5.05
C VAL A 43 -4.63 -7.57 3.95
N LEU A 44 -4.97 -8.69 3.30
CA LEU A 44 -5.98 -8.78 2.25
C LEU A 44 -7.25 -9.44 2.78
N HIS A 45 -8.37 -8.71 2.74
CA HIS A 45 -9.69 -9.19 3.12
C HIS A 45 -10.36 -9.96 1.96
N VAL A 46 -10.17 -11.27 1.98
CA VAL A 46 -10.61 -12.22 0.95
C VAL A 46 -12.13 -12.23 0.78
N ASP A 47 -12.86 -11.95 1.86
CA ASP A 47 -14.32 -12.01 1.83
C ASP A 47 -14.94 -11.00 0.87
N ASN A 48 -14.22 -9.90 0.62
CA ASN A 48 -14.61 -8.81 -0.25
C ASN A 48 -14.14 -9.00 -1.71
N LEU A 49 -13.48 -10.12 -2.02
CA LEU A 49 -13.15 -10.49 -3.40
C LEU A 49 -14.41 -10.82 -4.18
N ARG A 50 -14.67 -10.02 -5.23
CA ARG A 50 -15.78 -10.23 -6.17
C ARG A 50 -15.66 -11.55 -6.94
N ASP A 51 -14.43 -11.92 -7.30
CA ASP A 51 -14.13 -13.18 -7.96
C ASP A 51 -13.20 -14.01 -7.08
N ARG A 52 -13.75 -15.01 -6.39
CA ARG A 52 -12.96 -15.94 -5.59
C ARG A 52 -12.26 -17.01 -6.44
N SER A 53 -12.56 -17.10 -7.74
CA SER A 53 -11.88 -18.03 -8.64
C SER A 53 -10.41 -17.65 -8.86
N ILE A 54 -10.03 -16.40 -8.57
CA ILE A 54 -8.61 -16.01 -8.56
C ILE A 54 -7.82 -16.78 -7.47
N LEU A 55 -8.53 -17.28 -6.45
CA LEU A 55 -8.01 -18.12 -5.39
C LEU A 55 -8.22 -19.61 -5.70
N ALA A 56 -8.71 -19.98 -6.89
CA ALA A 56 -8.92 -21.39 -7.23
C ALA A 56 -7.61 -22.19 -7.32
N GLY A 57 -6.48 -21.49 -7.55
CA GLY A 57 -5.13 -22.06 -7.41
C GLY A 57 -4.69 -22.28 -5.96
N LEU A 58 -5.46 -21.73 -5.00
CA LEU A 58 -5.17 -21.64 -3.57
C LEU A 58 -6.23 -22.42 -2.75
N PRO A 59 -6.38 -23.75 -2.94
CA PRO A 59 -7.48 -24.53 -2.37
C PRO A 59 -7.49 -24.57 -0.84
N GLU A 60 -6.32 -24.43 -0.19
CA GLU A 60 -6.20 -24.31 1.26
C GLU A 60 -6.73 -22.95 1.81
N TYR A 61 -6.84 -21.95 0.94
CA TYR A 61 -7.32 -20.60 1.26
C TYR A 61 -8.77 -20.36 0.82
N ALA A 62 -9.29 -21.17 -0.09
CA ALA A 62 -10.66 -21.07 -0.61
C ALA A 62 -11.75 -21.39 0.45
N THR A 63 -11.40 -22.00 1.57
CA THR A 63 -12.36 -22.52 2.55
C THR A 63 -12.20 -22.00 3.99
N ALA A 64 -11.10 -21.34 4.34
CA ALA A 64 -10.78 -21.08 5.76
C ALA A 64 -10.30 -19.66 6.09
N ALA A 65 -9.92 -18.82 5.12
CA ALA A 65 -9.28 -17.54 5.42
C ALA A 65 -10.17 -16.36 4.97
N SER A 66 -10.70 -15.60 5.93
CA SER A 66 -11.31 -14.28 5.65
C SER A 66 -10.24 -13.22 5.39
N LYS A 67 -8.98 -13.50 5.78
CA LYS A 67 -7.82 -12.63 5.64
C LYS A 67 -6.59 -13.39 5.17
N LEU A 68 -5.82 -12.79 4.26
CA LEU A 68 -4.51 -13.27 3.82
C LEU A 68 -3.43 -12.25 4.17
N LEU A 69 -2.23 -12.73 4.43
CA LEU A 69 -1.03 -11.93 4.64
C LEU A 69 0.00 -12.31 3.57
N PRO A 70 0.08 -11.60 2.44
CA PRO A 70 1.18 -11.76 1.49
C PRO A 70 2.50 -11.31 2.11
N GLY A 71 3.56 -12.11 1.93
CA GLY A 71 4.89 -11.75 2.41
C GLY A 71 5.42 -10.50 1.72
N GLU A 72 5.57 -10.54 0.40
CA GLU A 72 5.93 -9.40 -0.44
C GLU A 72 4.88 -9.19 -1.52
N CYS A 73 4.45 -7.94 -1.70
CA CYS A 73 3.51 -7.57 -2.74
C CYS A 73 3.83 -6.20 -3.34
N SER A 74 3.21 -5.92 -4.48
CA SER A 74 3.29 -4.61 -5.13
C SER A 74 1.91 -4.11 -5.55
N MET A 75 1.66 -2.85 -5.28
CA MET A 75 0.49 -2.11 -5.79
C MET A 75 0.93 -1.13 -6.87
N GLU A 76 0.26 -1.23 -8.01
CA GLU A 76 0.45 -0.35 -9.16
C GLU A 76 -0.76 0.56 -9.32
N PHE A 77 -0.54 1.88 -9.23
CA PHE A 77 -1.56 2.90 -9.43
C PHE A 77 -1.34 3.57 -10.79
N HIS A 78 -2.31 3.44 -11.70
CA HIS A 78 -2.22 3.95 -13.07
C HIS A 78 -3.04 5.24 -13.26
N ASP A 79 -2.56 6.14 -14.12
CA ASP A 79 -3.18 7.46 -14.32
C ASP A 79 -3.35 8.25 -13.00
N VAL A 80 -2.29 8.28 -12.20
CA VAL A 80 -2.31 9.04 -10.93
C VAL A 80 -2.39 10.54 -11.24
N ALA A 81 -3.36 11.20 -10.63
CA ALA A 81 -3.60 12.64 -10.74
C ALA A 81 -3.09 13.42 -9.51
N TYR A 82 -3.00 12.74 -8.36
CA TYR A 82 -2.54 13.32 -7.10
C TYR A 82 -1.76 12.29 -6.28
N LEU A 83 -0.74 12.78 -5.58
CA LEU A 83 0.01 12.03 -4.58
C LEU A 83 0.39 12.97 -3.45
N ASP A 84 0.07 12.60 -2.22
CA ASP A 84 0.69 13.16 -1.02
C ASP A 84 1.39 12.05 -0.25
N ILE A 85 2.63 12.28 0.14
CA ILE A 85 3.38 11.40 1.02
C ILE A 85 3.85 12.24 2.18
N THR A 86 3.50 11.83 3.39
CA THR A 86 3.96 12.42 4.64
C THR A 86 4.67 11.36 5.47
N VAL A 87 5.89 11.63 5.91
CA VAL A 87 6.73 10.71 6.68
C VAL A 87 7.23 11.40 7.94
N THR A 88 6.89 10.85 9.11
CA THR A 88 7.42 11.26 10.41
C THR A 88 8.63 10.39 10.74
N LEU A 89 9.83 11.00 10.78
CA LEU A 89 11.08 10.25 10.83
C LEU A 89 11.35 9.64 12.21
N TYR A 90 11.70 8.36 12.23
CA TYR A 90 12.17 7.69 13.43
C TYR A 90 13.61 8.09 13.79
N GLN A 91 13.89 8.15 15.08
CA GLN A 91 15.23 8.26 15.60
C GLN A 91 15.94 6.93 15.30
N SER A 92 17.08 7.00 14.60
CA SER A 92 17.88 5.85 14.14
C SER A 92 17.72 4.56 14.95
N LEU A 93 17.51 3.41 14.28
CA LEU A 93 17.36 2.07 14.86
C LEU A 93 16.22 1.87 15.88
N ASP A 94 15.44 2.91 16.22
CA ASP A 94 14.31 2.83 17.14
C ASP A 94 13.01 3.27 16.45
N ASP A 95 12.09 2.33 16.27
CA ASP A 95 10.77 2.53 15.65
C ASP A 95 9.74 3.15 16.62
N LYS A 96 10.15 3.52 17.85
CA LYS A 96 9.26 4.05 18.90
C LYS A 96 9.47 5.52 19.20
N THR A 97 10.58 6.10 18.74
CA THR A 97 10.93 7.49 19.01
C THR A 97 11.12 8.26 17.71
N PHE A 98 10.57 9.47 17.65
CA PHE A 98 10.72 10.34 16.48
C PHE A 98 11.91 11.28 16.64
N ILE A 99 12.58 11.59 15.53
CA ILE A 99 13.56 12.68 15.51
C ILE A 99 12.82 13.98 15.84
N GLN A 100 13.29 14.71 16.85
CA GLN A 100 12.69 15.98 17.25
C GLN A 100 13.49 17.18 16.72
N LYS A 101 12.76 18.23 16.37
CA LYS A 101 13.28 19.58 16.13
C LYS A 101 13.61 20.24 17.46
N LYS A 102 14.25 21.42 17.42
CA LYS A 102 14.61 22.21 18.61
C LYS A 102 13.42 22.61 19.48
N ASP A 103 12.22 22.69 18.90
CA ASP A 103 10.98 23.03 19.60
C ASP A 103 10.25 21.81 20.18
N GLY A 104 10.82 20.61 20.04
CA GLY A 104 10.23 19.34 20.50
C GLY A 104 9.24 18.71 19.52
N SER A 105 8.88 19.38 18.41
CA SER A 105 8.02 18.77 17.37
C SER A 105 8.80 17.75 16.54
N PRO A 106 8.14 16.71 15.98
CA PRO A 106 8.83 15.73 15.17
C PRO A 106 9.30 16.30 13.81
N VAL A 107 10.35 15.70 13.26
CA VAL A 107 10.79 15.95 11.89
C VAL A 107 9.87 15.20 10.93
N VAL A 108 9.18 15.97 10.10
CA VAL A 108 8.25 15.45 9.09
C VAL A 108 8.79 15.84 7.72
N LEU A 109 8.90 14.85 6.84
CA LEU A 109 9.11 15.05 5.42
C LEU A 109 7.77 14.94 4.71
N SER A 110 7.43 15.89 3.85
CA SER A 110 6.24 15.78 3.02
C SER A 110 6.57 16.07 1.56
N ARG A 111 5.84 15.40 0.67
CA ARG A 111 5.91 15.65 -0.75
C ARG A 111 4.54 15.46 -1.38
N THR A 112 4.00 16.56 -1.88
CA THR A 112 2.75 16.59 -2.63
C THR A 112 3.03 16.75 -4.12
N TRP A 113 2.20 16.14 -4.95
CA TRP A 113 2.22 16.27 -6.39
C TRP A 113 0.78 16.22 -6.95
N GLY A 114 0.56 16.96 -8.04
CA GLY A 114 -0.72 16.98 -8.73
C GLY A 114 -1.76 17.87 -8.06
N ARG A 115 -3.02 17.69 -8.43
CA ARG A 115 -4.17 18.37 -7.82
C ARG A 115 -5.22 17.32 -7.44
N PRO A 116 -5.90 17.51 -6.30
CA PRO A 116 -6.83 16.52 -5.79
C PRO A 116 -8.14 16.40 -6.61
N ASP A 117 -8.27 17.11 -7.71
CA ASP A 117 -9.57 17.41 -8.32
C ASP A 117 -10.20 16.20 -9.06
N ASP A 118 -9.42 15.17 -9.42
CA ASP A 118 -9.88 14.02 -10.21
C ASP A 118 -9.34 12.67 -9.67
N GLY A 119 -10.17 11.62 -9.76
CA GLY A 119 -9.79 10.22 -9.47
C GLY A 119 -10.38 9.66 -8.18
N TYR A 120 -10.27 8.33 -8.02
CA TYR A 120 -10.57 7.64 -6.76
C TYR A 120 -9.44 7.84 -5.77
N GLU A 121 -9.78 7.95 -4.50
CA GLU A 121 -8.86 8.24 -3.42
C GLU A 121 -8.44 6.94 -2.71
N TYR A 122 -7.14 6.83 -2.43
CA TYR A 122 -6.54 5.66 -1.80
C TYR A 122 -5.63 6.13 -0.67
N TYR A 123 -5.88 5.63 0.53
CA TYR A 123 -5.12 5.98 1.73
C TYR A 123 -4.32 4.77 2.22
N MET A 124 -3.02 4.95 2.45
CA MET A 124 -2.15 3.92 3.00
C MET A 124 -1.34 4.48 4.15
N GLY A 125 -1.51 3.89 5.33
CA GLY A 125 -0.57 4.00 6.44
C GLY A 125 0.52 2.93 6.34
N GLY A 126 1.61 3.10 7.08
CA GLY A 126 2.62 2.07 7.27
C GLY A 126 3.97 2.64 7.68
N THR A 127 4.99 1.78 7.75
CA THR A 127 6.37 2.21 8.01
C THR A 127 7.15 2.25 6.71
N LEU A 128 7.72 3.41 6.37
CA LEU A 128 8.61 3.53 5.22
C LEU A 128 9.99 2.93 5.55
N ASP A 129 10.55 2.11 4.66
CA ASP A 129 11.87 1.51 4.89
C ASP A 129 13.00 2.54 4.84
N TRP A 130 12.91 3.50 3.91
CA TRP A 130 13.91 4.55 3.77
C TRP A 130 13.33 5.85 3.15
N PRO A 131 13.51 7.01 3.81
CA PRO A 131 14.00 7.16 5.17
C PRO A 131 13.02 6.50 6.17
N SER A 132 13.57 5.87 7.22
CA SER A 132 12.74 5.16 8.19
C SER A 132 11.81 6.11 8.95
N GLY A 133 10.52 5.80 8.93
CA GLY A 133 9.50 6.63 9.58
C GLY A 133 8.09 6.12 9.41
N ASP A 134 7.20 6.62 10.26
CA ASP A 134 5.76 6.46 10.13
C ASP A 134 5.27 7.24 8.90
N CYS A 135 4.57 6.58 7.99
CA CYS A 135 4.30 7.05 6.65
C CYS A 135 2.80 7.00 6.35
N ASN A 136 2.28 8.12 5.86
CA ASN A 136 0.94 8.24 5.31
C ASN A 136 1.05 8.62 3.84
N ILE A 137 0.35 7.88 2.99
CA ILE A 137 0.30 8.07 1.55
C ILE A 137 -1.16 8.26 1.14
N GLU A 138 -1.47 9.38 0.50
CA GLU A 138 -2.72 9.61 -0.22
C GLU A 138 -2.42 9.58 -1.71
N ILE A 139 -3.13 8.74 -2.47
CA ILE A 139 -3.03 8.67 -3.92
C ILE A 139 -4.41 8.93 -4.51
N ARG A 140 -4.50 9.72 -5.58
CA ARG A 140 -5.71 9.75 -6.43
C ARG A 140 -5.42 9.21 -7.81
N SER A 141 -6.14 8.17 -8.19
CA SER A 141 -5.93 7.39 -9.41
C SER A 141 -7.18 7.46 -10.29
N GLY A 142 -7.01 7.86 -11.56
CA GLY A 142 -8.08 7.80 -12.56
C GLY A 142 -8.13 6.46 -13.31
N GLY A 143 -7.06 5.67 -13.22
CA GLY A 143 -6.91 4.38 -13.87
C GLY A 143 -6.84 3.22 -12.87
N PRO A 144 -6.61 2.00 -13.36
CA PRO A 144 -6.62 0.78 -12.55
C PRO A 144 -5.62 0.82 -11.40
N VAL A 145 -5.98 0.18 -10.29
CA VAL A 145 -5.09 -0.13 -9.17
C VAL A 145 -4.96 -1.64 -9.03
N ILE A 146 -3.76 -2.15 -9.26
CA ILE A 146 -3.50 -3.59 -9.34
C ILE A 146 -2.57 -4.01 -8.20
N LEU A 147 -3.07 -4.90 -7.34
CA LEU A 147 -2.26 -5.62 -6.35
C LEU A 147 -1.70 -6.89 -6.98
N THR A 148 -0.40 -7.10 -6.82
CA THR A 148 0.32 -8.28 -7.31
C THR A 148 1.11 -8.91 -6.17
N PHE A 149 1.02 -10.22 -5.99
CA PHE A 149 1.81 -10.98 -5.02
C PHE A 149 2.13 -12.38 -5.53
N GLU A 150 3.15 -13.00 -4.93
CA GLU A 150 3.49 -14.40 -5.19
C GLU A 150 2.75 -15.33 -4.23
N GLU A 151 2.12 -16.34 -4.82
CA GLU A 151 1.30 -17.34 -4.14
C GLU A 151 2.02 -18.05 -2.98
N ASP A 152 3.31 -18.36 -3.15
CA ASP A 152 4.14 -19.07 -2.18
C ASP A 152 4.56 -18.23 -0.97
N THR A 153 4.25 -16.93 -0.99
CA THR A 153 4.51 -16.01 0.13
C THR A 153 3.29 -15.78 1.03
N LEU A 154 2.14 -16.38 0.70
CA LEU A 154 0.90 -16.18 1.44
C LEU A 154 0.91 -16.91 2.78
N GLN A 155 0.36 -16.25 3.79
CA GLN A 155 0.07 -16.82 5.09
C GLN A 155 -1.42 -16.63 5.43
N ILE A 156 -2.01 -17.65 6.06
CA ILE A 156 -3.36 -17.57 6.65
C ILE A 156 -3.25 -16.95 8.03
N THR A 157 -4.09 -15.95 8.31
CA THR A 157 -4.17 -15.27 9.60
C THR A 157 -5.54 -15.40 10.22
#